data_AF-A0A1Q7FMI2-F1
#
_entry.id   AF-A0A1Q7FMI2-F1
#
_cell.length_a   1.000
_cell.length_b   1.000
_cell.length_c   1.000
_cell.angle_alpha   90.00
_cell.angle_beta   90.00
_cell.angle_gamma   90.00
#
_symmetry.space_group_name_H-M   'P 1'
#
loop_
_entity.id
_entity.type
_entity.pdbx_description
1 polymer ?
#
loop_
_entity_poly.entity_id
_entity_poly.type
_entity_poly.pdbx_seq_one_letter_code
_entity_poly.pdbx_strand_id
1 'polypeptide(L)'
;MIGASAGALGIGAAALSPMTALAADSAGVVGTWDVQITDLSTPGGPATFEGVTTFAPGGVVVSMDSNGPSTGIGSWAKKPGHAFVGRFIQFGFDPQGTSKVVVSVSGKMSEEDSIAGTFTYKVYDLKGHVIFGDGNGTFTGKRFSAA
;
A
#
# COMPACT_ATOMS: atom_id res chain seq x y z
N MET A 1 -59.90 -13.37 35.83
CA MET A 1 -59.49 -13.41 34.41
C MET A 1 -58.81 -12.07 34.10
N ILE A 2 -57.48 -12.05 33.99
CA ILE A 2 -56.72 -11.89 32.73
C ILE A 2 -57.13 -10.58 32.02
N GLY A 3 -56.35 -9.49 32.13
CA GLY A 3 -55.20 -9.17 31.26
C GLY A 3 -55.33 -7.68 30.87
N ALA A 4 -54.35 -6.93 30.38
CA ALA A 4 -52.96 -7.15 30.01
C ALA A 4 -52.25 -5.79 30.11
N SER A 5 -50.95 -5.82 30.42
CA SER A 5 -50.03 -4.69 30.36
C SER A 5 -49.49 -4.47 28.94
N ALA A 6 -48.71 -3.38 28.79
CA ALA A 6 -47.76 -3.06 27.69
C ALA A 6 -48.30 -2.20 26.53
N GLY A 7 -47.58 -1.19 26.03
CA GLY A 7 -46.22 -0.76 26.33
C GLY A 7 -45.92 0.58 25.66
N ALA A 8 -45.06 1.38 26.27
CA ALA A 8 -44.57 2.63 25.73
C ALA A 8 -43.59 2.37 24.59
N LEU A 9 -43.90 2.88 23.39
CA LEU A 9 -42.95 2.94 22.28
C LEU A 9 -42.10 4.20 22.42
N GLY A 10 -40.99 4.08 23.15
CA GLY A 10 -39.93 5.07 23.13
C GLY A 10 -39.10 4.91 21.85
N ILE A 11 -39.29 5.79 20.88
CA ILE A 11 -38.45 5.86 19.69
C ILE A 11 -37.13 6.53 20.10
N GLY A 12 -36.16 5.72 20.51
CA GLY A 12 -34.79 6.17 20.71
C GLY A 12 -34.15 6.49 19.37
N ALA A 13 -34.10 7.77 19.00
CA ALA A 13 -33.25 8.23 17.91
C ALA A 13 -31.79 7.99 18.33
N ALA A 14 -31.20 6.87 17.88
CA ALA A 14 -29.77 6.69 17.96
C ALA A 14 -29.13 7.80 17.13
N ALA A 15 -28.58 8.81 17.82
CA ALA A 15 -27.79 9.86 17.19
C ALA A 15 -26.59 9.17 16.53
N LEU A 16 -26.67 8.96 15.22
CA LEU A 16 -25.52 8.69 14.38
C LEU A 16 -24.68 9.96 14.41
N SER A 17 -23.79 10.06 15.39
CA SER A 17 -22.76 11.09 15.37
C SER A 17 -22.06 10.99 14.02
N PRO A 18 -22.05 12.06 13.20
CA PRO A 18 -21.26 12.05 11.99
C PRO A 18 -19.81 11.79 12.43
N MET A 19 -19.27 10.63 12.04
CA MET A 19 -17.83 10.45 12.05
C MET A 19 -17.29 11.45 11.04
N THR A 20 -16.96 12.65 11.50
CA THR A 20 -16.02 13.50 10.80
C THR A 20 -14.75 12.67 10.67
N ALA A 21 -14.48 12.19 9.46
CA ALA A 21 -13.18 11.66 9.12
C ALA A 21 -12.21 12.83 9.33
N LEU A 22 -11.60 12.89 10.51
CA LEU A 22 -10.42 13.74 10.70
C LEU A 22 -9.45 13.24 9.64
N ALA A 23 -9.12 14.11 8.68
CA ALA A 23 -7.92 13.92 7.87
C ALA A 23 -6.79 13.77 8.89
N ALA A 24 -6.37 12.53 9.12
CA ALA A 24 -5.33 12.22 10.07
C ALA A 24 -4.09 12.94 9.58
N ASP A 25 -3.72 13.99 10.32
CA ASP A 25 -2.45 14.70 10.32
C ASP A 25 -1.56 14.34 9.12
N SER A 26 -1.75 15.07 8.01
CA SER A 26 -1.13 14.80 6.71
C SER A 26 0.40 15.03 6.69
N ALA A 27 1.04 15.20 7.84
CA ALA A 27 2.48 15.29 8.03
C ALA A 27 3.19 13.92 7.97
N GLY A 28 2.88 13.10 6.95
CA GLY A 28 3.43 11.75 6.82
C GLY A 28 3.58 11.29 5.37
N VAL A 29 3.72 9.97 5.18
CA VAL A 29 3.96 9.34 3.87
C VAL A 29 2.79 9.52 2.88
N VAL A 30 1.65 10.03 3.34
CA VAL A 30 0.47 10.29 2.50
C VAL A 30 0.83 11.23 1.35
N GLY A 31 0.42 10.89 0.13
CA GLY A 31 0.70 11.61 -1.10
C GLY A 31 1.37 10.73 -2.15
N THR A 32 1.76 11.36 -3.26
CA THR A 32 2.41 10.70 -4.40
C THR A 32 3.91 10.95 -4.37
N TRP A 33 4.67 9.89 -4.64
CA TRP A 33 6.12 9.86 -4.61
C TRP A 33 6.65 9.36 -5.93
N ASP A 34 7.62 10.09 -6.48
CA ASP A 34 8.52 9.60 -7.52
C ASP A 34 9.57 8.72 -6.82
N VAL A 35 9.61 7.44 -7.17
CA VAL A 35 10.45 6.44 -6.49
C VAL A 35 11.47 5.86 -7.44
N GLN A 36 12.71 5.77 -6.96
CA GLN A 36 13.75 4.99 -7.59
C GLN A 36 13.87 3.66 -6.86
N ILE A 37 13.69 2.57 -7.61
CA ILE A 37 13.62 1.21 -7.09
C ILE A 37 14.87 0.48 -7.57
N THR A 38 15.59 -0.15 -6.66
CA THR A 38 16.72 -1.02 -6.97
C THR A 38 16.38 -2.44 -6.55
N ASP A 39 16.11 -3.30 -7.52
CA ASP A 39 15.96 -4.75 -7.33
C ASP A 39 17.34 -5.39 -7.26
N LEU A 40 17.66 -6.02 -6.12
CA LEU A 40 18.94 -6.67 -5.87
C LEU A 40 18.94 -8.13 -6.30
N SER A 41 17.79 -8.65 -6.73
CA SER A 41 17.54 -10.06 -7.05
C SER A 41 17.37 -10.33 -8.54
N THR A 42 17.55 -9.31 -9.39
CA THR A 42 17.48 -9.44 -10.84
C THR A 42 18.61 -10.36 -11.39
N PRO A 43 18.32 -11.30 -12.29
CA PRO A 43 19.34 -12.10 -12.97
C PRO A 43 20.31 -11.21 -13.76
N GLY A 44 21.61 -11.34 -13.50
CA GLY A 44 22.65 -10.50 -14.13
C GLY A 44 23.13 -9.34 -13.26
N GLY A 45 22.57 -9.16 -12.06
CA GLY A 45 22.98 -8.17 -11.07
C GLY A 45 21.87 -7.16 -10.77
N PRO A 46 22.09 -6.26 -9.79
CA PRO A 46 21.09 -5.26 -9.42
C PRO A 46 20.60 -4.41 -10.59
N ALA A 47 19.29 -4.21 -10.67
CA ALA A 47 18.66 -3.35 -11.66
C ALA A 47 17.92 -2.20 -10.99
N THR A 48 18.05 -1.00 -11.57
CA THR A 48 17.36 0.20 -11.08
C THR A 48 16.36 0.71 -12.10
N PHE A 49 15.16 1.03 -11.64
CA PHE A 49 14.07 1.55 -12.46
C PHE A 49 13.25 2.57 -11.68
N GLU A 50 12.44 3.33 -12.41
CA GLU A 50 11.60 4.40 -11.86
C GLU A 50 10.20 3.87 -11.56
N GLY A 51 9.51 4.52 -10.63
CA GLY A 51 8.12 4.23 -10.34
C GLY A 51 7.43 5.40 -9.67
N VAL A 52 6.12 5.25 -9.52
CA VAL A 52 5.27 6.21 -8.83
C VAL A 52 4.47 5.44 -7.79
N THR A 53 4.55 5.88 -6.54
CA THR A 53 3.79 5.28 -5.44
C THR A 53 2.96 6.34 -4.75
N THR A 54 1.65 6.09 -4.64
CA THR A 54 0.71 6.95 -3.92
C THR A 54 0.22 6.25 -2.66
N PHE A 55 0.43 6.88 -1.52
CA PHE A 55 -0.16 6.48 -0.24
C PHE A 55 -1.37 7.36 0.03
N ALA A 56 -2.57 6.81 -0.08
CA ALA A 56 -3.80 7.53 0.18
C ALA A 56 -4.14 7.55 1.68
N PRO A 57 -4.84 8.59 2.16
CA PRO A 57 -5.49 8.54 3.47
C PRO A 57 -6.37 7.28 3.60
N GLY A 58 -6.47 6.72 4.79
CA GLY A 58 -7.24 5.49 5.03
C GLY A 58 -6.48 4.18 4.73
N GLY A 59 -5.19 4.26 4.39
CA GLY A 59 -4.32 3.08 4.35
C GLY A 59 -4.30 2.34 3.02
N VAL A 60 -4.68 2.98 1.91
CA VAL A 60 -4.57 2.40 0.56
C VAL A 60 -3.26 2.83 -0.10
N VAL A 61 -2.55 1.90 -0.75
CA VAL A 61 -1.37 2.20 -1.58
C VAL A 61 -1.62 1.77 -3.02
N VAL A 62 -1.23 2.64 -3.95
CA VAL A 62 -1.19 2.36 -5.39
C VAL A 62 0.24 2.56 -5.87
N SER A 63 0.79 1.62 -6.63
CA SER A 63 2.17 1.68 -7.11
C SER A 63 2.24 1.27 -8.57
N MET A 64 3.07 1.94 -9.35
CA MET A 64 3.39 1.61 -10.73
C MET A 64 4.90 1.78 -10.92
N ASP A 65 5.49 1.01 -11.82
CA ASP A 65 6.91 1.09 -12.12
C ASP A 65 7.17 0.91 -13.61
N SER A 66 8.36 1.30 -14.07
CA SER A 66 8.75 1.22 -15.47
C SER A 66 9.27 -0.16 -15.89
N ASN A 67 9.37 -1.12 -14.96
CA ASN A 67 9.90 -2.45 -15.22
C ASN A 67 8.82 -3.42 -15.77
N GLY A 68 7.55 -3.01 -15.77
CA GLY A 68 6.50 -3.76 -16.46
C GLY A 68 5.15 -3.06 -16.45
N PRO A 69 4.24 -3.44 -17.36
CA PRO A 69 2.90 -2.86 -17.45
C PRO A 69 1.99 -3.41 -16.34
N SER A 70 2.30 -3.12 -15.08
CA SER A 70 1.53 -3.58 -13.93
C SER A 70 1.13 -2.43 -13.01
N THR A 71 0.04 -2.61 -12.27
CA THR A 71 -0.36 -1.70 -11.20
C THR A 71 -0.49 -2.48 -9.91
N GLY A 72 0.25 -2.04 -8.90
CA GLY A 72 0.20 -2.51 -7.54
C GLY A 72 -0.94 -1.84 -6.79
N ILE A 73 -1.81 -2.62 -6.17
CA ILE A 73 -2.85 -2.12 -5.27
C ILE A 73 -2.75 -2.86 -3.95
N GLY A 74 -2.85 -2.14 -2.84
CA GLY A 74 -2.82 -2.76 -1.53
C GLY A 74 -3.04 -1.80 -0.38
N SER A 75 -2.40 -2.11 0.74
CA SER A 75 -2.56 -1.36 1.97
C SER A 75 -1.24 -0.91 2.57
N TRP A 76 -1.27 0.21 3.27
CA TRP A 76 -0.14 0.71 4.07
C TRP A 76 -0.59 1.09 5.48
N ALA A 77 0.38 1.15 6.39
CA ALA A 77 0.16 1.60 7.75
C ALA A 77 1.34 2.45 8.24
N LYS A 78 1.02 3.53 8.94
CA LYS A 78 2.00 4.33 9.68
C LYS A 78 2.59 3.48 10.81
N LYS A 79 3.88 3.67 11.07
CA LYS A 79 4.62 3.13 12.21
C LYS A 79 5.22 4.30 13.02
N PRO A 80 5.63 4.07 14.28
CA PRO A 80 6.32 5.10 15.07
C PRO A 80 7.57 5.63 14.36
N GLY A 81 7.96 6.89 14.65
CA GLY A 81 9.23 7.45 14.18
C GLY A 81 9.32 7.68 12.67
N HIS A 82 8.27 8.22 12.04
CA HIS A 82 8.18 8.47 10.59
C HIS A 82 8.33 7.22 9.71
N ALA A 83 8.23 6.03 10.30
CA ALA A 83 8.27 4.77 9.57
C ALA A 83 6.90 4.41 9.00
N PHE A 84 6.91 3.56 7.99
CA PHE A 84 5.70 2.98 7.40
C PHE A 84 6.00 1.56 6.90
N VAL A 85 4.92 0.79 6.79
CA VAL A 85 4.94 -0.50 6.10
C VAL A 85 3.84 -0.50 5.05
N GLY A 86 4.04 -1.26 3.98
CA GLY A 86 3.04 -1.45 2.95
C GLY A 86 3.07 -2.87 2.42
N ARG A 87 1.95 -3.31 1.88
CA ARG A 87 1.84 -4.59 1.18
C ARG A 87 0.85 -4.44 0.04
N PHE A 88 1.28 -4.77 -1.16
CA PHE A 88 0.45 -4.64 -2.35
C PHE A 88 0.66 -5.80 -3.31
N ILE A 89 -0.33 -5.97 -4.19
CA ILE A 89 -0.33 -6.99 -5.23
C ILE A 89 -0.26 -6.27 -6.56
N GLN A 90 0.74 -6.60 -7.37
CA GLN A 90 0.82 -6.24 -8.77
C GLN A 90 0.32 -7.42 -9.60
N PHE A 91 -0.70 -7.21 -10.43
CA PHE A 91 -1.07 -8.20 -11.43
C PHE A 91 -0.24 -7.94 -12.68
N GLY A 92 0.63 -8.89 -13.02
CA GLY A 92 1.38 -8.92 -14.26
C GLY A 92 1.06 -10.24 -14.94
N PHE A 93 0.45 -10.16 -16.12
CA PHE A 93 0.14 -11.34 -16.94
C PHE A 93 1.16 -11.38 -18.07
N ASP A 94 2.09 -12.33 -17.98
CA ASP A 94 3.11 -12.52 -19.00
C ASP A 94 2.92 -13.88 -19.71
N PRO A 95 3.49 -14.07 -20.92
CA PRO A 95 3.48 -15.36 -21.60
C PRO A 95 4.14 -16.50 -20.81
N GLN A 96 4.94 -16.19 -19.79
CA GLN A 96 5.65 -17.14 -18.94
C GLN A 96 4.76 -17.69 -17.81
N GLY A 97 3.53 -17.19 -17.66
CA GLY A 97 2.54 -17.70 -16.72
C GLY A 97 2.56 -17.02 -15.35
N THR A 98 3.24 -15.88 -15.21
CA THR A 98 3.12 -15.02 -14.03
C THR A 98 1.68 -14.52 -13.94
N SER A 99 1.11 -14.59 -12.73
CA SER A 99 -0.23 -14.06 -12.44
C SER A 99 -0.20 -12.83 -11.56
N LYS A 100 0.69 -12.83 -10.56
CA LYS A 100 0.83 -11.72 -9.63
C LYS A 100 2.18 -11.72 -8.93
N VAL A 101 2.58 -10.53 -8.52
CA VAL A 101 3.68 -10.27 -7.60
C VAL A 101 3.11 -9.69 -6.32
N VAL A 102 3.50 -10.25 -5.17
CA VAL A 102 3.13 -9.71 -3.87
C VAL A 102 4.36 -9.03 -3.28
N VAL A 103 4.28 -7.72 -3.07
CA VAL A 103 5.36 -6.90 -2.55
C VAL A 103 5.06 -6.49 -1.12
N SER A 104 6.05 -6.57 -0.24
CA SER A 104 6.01 -6.02 1.12
C SER A 104 7.11 -4.99 1.27
N VAL A 105 6.77 -3.79 1.73
CA VAL A 105 7.70 -2.66 1.88
C VAL A 105 7.81 -2.25 3.34
N SER A 106 9.01 -1.83 3.73
CA SER A 106 9.28 -1.15 4.99
C SER A 106 10.11 0.08 4.69
N GLY A 107 9.65 1.25 5.14
CA GLY A 107 10.32 2.50 4.83
C GLY A 107 10.24 3.51 5.96
N LYS A 108 10.98 4.60 5.78
CA LYS A 108 11.00 5.75 6.66
C LYS A 108 11.00 7.02 5.82
N MET A 109 10.27 8.01 6.31
CA MET A 109 10.29 9.37 5.80
C MET A 109 11.37 10.18 6.53
N SER A 110 12.15 10.95 5.79
CA SER A 110 13.14 11.89 6.31
C SER A 110 12.49 13.22 6.71
N GLU A 111 13.24 14.08 7.38
CA GLU A 111 12.83 15.46 7.66
C GLU A 111 12.79 16.34 6.39
N GLU A 112 13.52 15.94 5.34
CA GLU A 112 13.64 16.65 4.06
C GLU A 112 12.56 16.23 3.04
N ASP A 113 11.44 15.66 3.51
CA ASP A 113 10.32 15.21 2.69
C ASP A 113 10.75 14.22 1.58
N SER A 114 11.60 13.27 1.96
CA SER A 114 11.99 12.11 1.14
C SER A 114 11.66 10.80 1.84
N ILE A 115 11.51 9.72 1.08
CA ILE A 115 11.31 8.37 1.62
C ILE A 115 12.46 7.47 1.21
N ALA A 116 12.79 6.52 2.07
CA ALA A 116 13.71 5.44 1.75
C ALA A 116 13.32 4.17 2.50
N GLY A 117 13.66 3.01 1.93
CA GLY A 117 13.34 1.74 2.56
C GLY A 117 13.80 0.53 1.79
N THR A 118 13.27 -0.61 2.22
CA THR A 118 13.50 -1.91 1.61
C THR A 118 12.18 -2.54 1.22
N PHE A 119 12.25 -3.49 0.28
CA PHE A 119 11.12 -4.31 -0.09
C PHE A 119 11.54 -5.77 -0.25
N THR A 120 10.56 -6.65 -0.11
CA THR A 120 10.63 -8.05 -0.53
C THR A 120 9.45 -8.38 -1.41
N TYR A 121 9.61 -9.36 -2.30
CA TYR A 121 8.51 -9.77 -3.16
C TYR A 121 8.53 -11.27 -3.47
N LYS A 122 7.33 -11.78 -3.80
CA LYS A 122 7.11 -13.14 -4.26
C LYS A 122 6.32 -13.11 -5.56
N VAL A 123 6.73 -13.94 -6.52
CA VAL A 123 6.08 -14.09 -7.82
C VAL A 123 5.29 -15.39 -7.83
N TYR A 124 4.06 -15.32 -8.30
CA TYR A 124 3.13 -16.44 -8.32
C TYR A 124 2.68 -16.77 -9.75
N ASP A 125 2.50 -18.06 -10.03
CA ASP A 125 1.85 -18.54 -11.26
C ASP A 125 0.32 -18.37 -11.22
N LEU A 126 -0.37 -18.66 -12.33
CA LEU A 126 -1.84 -18.63 -12.42
C LEU A 126 -2.56 -19.60 -11.48
N LYS A 127 -1.87 -20.60 -10.92
CA LYS A 127 -2.40 -21.58 -9.96
C LYS A 127 -2.16 -21.15 -8.51
N GLY A 128 -1.43 -20.05 -8.29
CA GLY A 128 -1.08 -19.54 -6.97
C GLY A 128 0.15 -20.19 -6.35
N HIS A 129 0.96 -20.93 -7.11
CA HIS A 129 2.25 -21.43 -6.64
C HIS A 129 3.31 -20.33 -6.74
N VAL A 130 4.23 -20.30 -5.77
CA VAL A 130 5.39 -19.43 -5.81
C VAL A 130 6.37 -19.96 -6.86
N ILE A 131 6.69 -19.15 -7.86
CA ILE A 131 7.72 -19.44 -8.87
C ILE A 131 9.03 -18.71 -8.60
N PHE A 132 8.99 -17.66 -7.77
CA PHE A 132 10.16 -16.96 -7.24
C PHE A 132 9.84 -16.35 -5.87
N GLY A 133 10.67 -16.61 -4.86
CA GLY A 133 10.31 -16.38 -3.45
C GLY A 133 11.20 -15.44 -2.64
N ASP A 134 12.39 -15.11 -3.14
CA ASP A 134 13.46 -14.45 -2.38
C ASP A 134 13.79 -13.05 -2.91
N GLY A 135 12.85 -12.46 -3.65
CA GLY A 135 12.99 -11.15 -4.25
C GLY A 135 13.16 -10.07 -3.20
N ASN A 136 14.14 -9.18 -3.38
CA ASN A 136 14.41 -8.10 -2.45
C ASN A 136 15.07 -6.90 -3.11
N GLY A 137 14.96 -5.74 -2.47
CA GLY A 137 15.60 -4.54 -2.95
C GLY A 137 15.43 -3.34 -2.03
N THR A 138 15.84 -2.19 -2.54
CA THR A 138 15.74 -0.89 -1.87
C THR A 138 14.94 0.08 -2.71
N PHE A 139 14.42 1.12 -2.06
CA PHE A 139 13.85 2.25 -2.76
C PHE A 139 14.25 3.56 -2.09
N THR A 140 14.30 4.61 -2.88
CA THR A 140 14.28 6.00 -2.43
C THR A 140 13.15 6.72 -3.15
N GLY A 141 12.69 7.85 -2.61
CA GLY A 141 11.67 8.63 -3.28
C GLY A 141 11.59 10.06 -2.81
N LYS A 142 11.05 10.90 -3.68
CA LYS A 142 10.79 12.32 -3.47
C LYS A 142 9.34 12.62 -3.77
N ARG A 143 8.81 13.72 -3.24
CA ARG A 143 7.47 14.19 -3.58
C ARG A 143 7.30 14.33 -5.09
N PHE A 144 6.21 13.78 -5.61
CA PHE A 144 5.77 14.07 -6.97
C PHE A 144 4.89 15.33 -6.93
N SER A 145 5.42 16.46 -7.41
CA SER A 145 4.70 17.73 -7.44
C SER A 145 3.85 17.86 -8.70
N ALA A 146 2.63 18.38 -8.56
CA ALA A 146 1.94 18.96 -9.71
C ALA A 146 2.71 20.21 -10.16
N ALA A 147 3.08 20.26 -11.43
CA ALA A 147 3.75 21.42 -12.04
C ALA A 147 2.82 22.64 -12.14
#